data_AF-A0A5C7YKN1-F1
#
_entry.id   AF-A0A5C7YKN1-F1
#
_cell.length_a   1.000
_cell.length_b   1.000
_cell.length_c   1.000
_cell.angle_alpha   90.00
_cell.angle_beta   90.00
_cell.angle_gamma   90.00
#
_symmetry.space_group_name_H-M   'P 1'
#
loop_
_entity.id
_entity.type
_entity.pdbx_description
1 polymer ?
#
loop_
_entity_poly.entity_id
_entity_poly.type
_entity_poly.pdbx_seq_one_letter_code
_entity_poly.pdbx_strand_id
1 'polypeptide(L)'
;GDALQRMPPSEAPGIMLLNPPYGERIAAAGVAGRGRDQFVPGLLAAARSGQPREHREQVQTDDGGDFFLQLSAHWKKNFAGWSAWMLTPDLKLPGRMRLKESRRVPMWNGPIECRLFRFDLVAGSARRDAGEQA
;
A
#
# COMPACT_ATOMS: atom_id res chain seq x y z
N GLY A 1 13.24 -3.81 9.29
CA GLY A 1 12.38 -4.66 10.12
C GLY A 1 11.26 -5.19 9.24
N ASP A 2 10.90 -6.46 9.39
CA ASP A 2 9.88 -7.14 8.58
C ASP A 2 8.47 -6.64 8.94
N ALA A 3 7.67 -6.33 7.92
CA ALA A 3 6.29 -5.86 8.06
C ALA A 3 5.35 -6.94 8.63
N LEU A 4 5.61 -8.22 8.35
CA LEU A 4 4.79 -9.35 8.84
C LEU A 4 4.99 -9.61 10.34
N GLN A 5 6.05 -9.05 10.93
CA GLN A 5 6.41 -9.25 12.33
C GLN A 5 6.31 -7.97 13.17
N ARG A 6 6.02 -6.83 12.53
CA ARG A 6 5.98 -5.54 13.23
C ARG A 6 4.79 -5.48 14.18
N MET A 7 5.05 -5.31 15.48
CA MET A 7 4.02 -5.04 16.49
C MET A 7 3.60 -3.57 16.50
N PRO A 8 2.38 -3.24 16.96
CA PRO A 8 1.96 -1.86 17.19
C PRO A 8 2.97 -1.12 18.08
N PRO A 9 3.25 0.17 17.80
CA PRO A 9 4.17 0.95 18.62
C PRO A 9 3.59 1.37 19.98
N SER A 10 2.27 1.25 20.17
CA SER A 10 1.54 1.61 21.38
C SER A 10 0.25 0.79 21.52
N GLU A 11 -0.29 0.71 22.74
CA GLU A 11 -1.60 0.12 23.01
C GLU A 11 -2.74 0.99 22.47
N ALA A 12 -2.59 2.32 22.54
CA ALA A 12 -3.54 3.26 21.96
C ALA A 12 -3.57 3.08 20.43
N PRO A 13 -4.77 2.85 19.83
CA PRO A 13 -4.87 2.71 18.38
C PRO A 13 -4.54 4.00 17.63
N GLY A 14 -3.98 3.84 16.43
CA GLY A 14 -3.56 4.95 15.59
C GLY A 14 -3.72 4.66 14.09
N ILE A 15 -2.86 5.31 13.30
CA ILE A 15 -2.85 5.22 11.85
C ILE A 15 -1.57 4.50 11.39
N MET A 16 -1.74 3.53 10.48
CA MET A 16 -0.65 2.98 9.69
C MET A 16 -0.76 3.52 8.25
N LEU A 17 0.30 4.11 7.71
CA LEU A 17 0.36 4.56 6.33
C LEU A 17 1.41 3.74 5.57
N LEU A 18 1.01 3.13 4.46
CA LEU A 18 1.84 2.22 3.69
C LEU A 18 1.83 2.59 2.21
N ASN A 19 3.02 2.49 1.62
CA ASN A 19 3.23 2.56 0.19
C ASN A 19 4.02 1.31 -0.21
N PRO A 20 3.34 0.14 -0.34
CA PRO A 20 4.02 -1.12 -0.64
C PRO A 20 4.74 -1.03 -1.99
N PRO A 21 5.77 -1.85 -2.22
CA PRO A 21 6.44 -1.88 -3.50
C PRO A 21 5.45 -2.21 -4.61
N TYR A 22 5.40 -1.38 -5.64
CA TYR A 22 4.73 -1.70 -6.90
C TYR A 22 5.71 -2.55 -7.69
N GLY A 23 5.32 -3.78 -8.03
CA GLY A 23 6.18 -4.84 -8.58
C GLY A 23 7.12 -4.40 -9.70
N GLU A 24 6.79 -4.71 -10.96
CA GLU A 24 7.64 -4.33 -12.09
C GLU A 24 7.80 -2.80 -12.18
N ARG A 25 9.02 -2.39 -12.55
CA ARG A 25 9.31 -0.98 -12.84
C ARG A 25 8.54 -0.57 -14.09
N ILE A 26 7.35 -0.03 -13.91
CA ILE A 26 6.70 0.72 -14.97
C ILE A 26 7.66 1.88 -15.30
N ALA A 27 8.11 1.95 -16.55
CA ALA A 27 8.84 3.11 -17.04
C ALA A 27 7.93 4.33 -16.89
N ALA A 28 8.11 5.04 -15.77
CA ALA A 28 7.44 6.30 -15.51
C ALA A 28 7.97 7.29 -16.55
N ALA A 29 7.29 7.35 -17.70
CA ALA A 29 7.27 8.54 -18.53
C ALA A 29 6.89 9.69 -17.58
N GLY A 30 7.81 10.62 -17.43
CA GLY A 30 8.24 11.08 -16.14
C GLY A 30 7.40 12.17 -15.51
N VAL A 31 7.86 12.48 -14.31
CA VAL A 31 7.13 13.24 -13.32
C VAL A 31 6.90 14.67 -13.78
N ALA A 32 5.63 15.05 -13.67
CA ALA A 32 5.06 16.37 -13.81
C ALA A 32 5.89 17.46 -13.13
N GLY A 33 6.19 18.52 -13.90
CA GLY A 33 6.87 19.70 -13.40
C GLY A 33 7.43 20.64 -14.49
N ARG A 34 6.96 20.53 -15.74
CA ARG A 34 7.05 21.53 -16.82
C ARG A 34 6.12 21.05 -17.92
N GLY A 35 5.54 21.97 -18.69
CA GLY A 35 4.52 21.67 -19.69
C GLY A 35 4.80 20.42 -20.52
N ARG A 36 3.72 19.76 -20.96
CA ARG A 36 3.64 18.54 -21.78
C ARG A 36 4.74 18.37 -22.86
N ASP A 37 5.33 19.44 -23.36
CA ASP A 37 6.33 19.44 -24.44
C ASP A 37 7.81 19.45 -23.98
N GLN A 38 8.10 19.49 -22.68
CA GLN A 38 9.47 19.52 -22.14
C GLN A 38 9.88 18.25 -21.36
N PHE A 39 9.12 17.17 -21.51
CA PHE A 39 9.50 15.91 -20.89
C PHE A 39 10.71 15.30 -21.61
N VAL A 40 11.89 15.37 -20.97
CA VAL A 40 13.11 14.66 -21.41
C VAL A 40 13.25 13.36 -20.60
N PRO A 41 13.03 12.18 -21.20
CA PRO A 41 13.24 10.91 -20.53
C PRO A 41 14.65 10.79 -19.93
N GLY A 42 14.77 10.28 -18.71
CA GLY A 42 16.05 9.93 -18.11
C GLY A 42 16.78 11.04 -17.33
N LEU A 43 16.30 12.30 -17.31
CA LEU A 43 17.02 13.39 -16.63
C LEU A 43 17.10 13.21 -15.10
N LEU A 44 16.02 12.75 -14.46
CA LEU A 44 16.01 12.44 -13.02
C LEU A 44 16.66 11.08 -12.70
N ALA A 45 16.79 10.21 -13.70
CA ALA A 45 17.54 8.95 -13.58
C ALA A 45 19.06 9.21 -13.68
N ALA A 46 19.48 10.11 -14.57
CA ALA A 46 20.85 10.58 -14.73
C ALA A 46 21.34 11.39 -13.51
N ALA A 47 20.46 12.15 -12.84
CA ALA A 47 20.81 12.83 -11.59
C ALA A 47 21.06 11.88 -10.39
N ARG A 48 20.70 10.60 -10.52
CA ARG A 48 20.82 9.58 -9.45
C ARG A 48 21.82 8.46 -9.79
N SER A 49 22.49 8.52 -10.93
CA SER A 49 23.39 7.46 -11.42
C SER A 49 24.72 7.35 -10.66
N GLY A 50 24.90 8.07 -9.54
CA GLY A 50 26.16 8.07 -8.78
C GLY A 50 26.34 6.97 -7.74
N GLN A 51 25.30 6.22 -7.33
CA GLN A 51 25.48 5.15 -6.33
C GLN A 51 24.54 3.95 -6.59
N PRO A 52 25.08 2.74 -6.81
CA PRO A 52 24.27 1.53 -6.83
C PRO A 52 23.77 1.27 -5.41
N ARG A 53 22.47 1.44 -5.18
CA ARG A 53 21.82 0.96 -3.94
C ARG A 53 21.30 -0.45 -4.19
N GLU A 54 22.13 -1.43 -3.87
CA GLU A 54 21.82 -2.87 -3.82
C GLU A 54 20.93 -3.26 -2.62
N HIS A 55 20.05 -2.36 -2.15
CA HIS A 55 19.28 -2.58 -0.93
C HIS A 55 17.82 -2.11 -1.02
N ARG A 56 17.23 -2.25 -2.21
CA ARG A 56 15.77 -2.26 -2.33
C ARG A 56 15.39 -3.67 -2.71
N GLU A 57 15.06 -4.47 -1.70
CA GLU A 57 14.50 -5.81 -1.85
C GLU A 57 13.47 -5.79 -2.97
N GLN A 58 13.81 -6.45 -4.07
CA GLN A 58 12.88 -6.78 -5.12
C GLN A 58 11.95 -7.82 -4.51
N VAL A 59 10.80 -7.40 -4.01
CA VAL A 59 9.71 -8.36 -3.84
C VAL A 59 9.30 -8.76 -5.25
N GLN A 60 9.82 -9.89 -5.71
CA GLN A 60 9.40 -10.52 -6.96
C GLN A 60 7.92 -10.87 -6.81
N THR A 61 7.06 -10.17 -7.55
CA THR A 61 5.60 -10.26 -7.40
C THR A 61 4.98 -11.41 -8.19
N ASP A 62 5.56 -12.62 -8.09
CA ASP A 62 4.82 -13.85 -8.43
C ASP A 62 4.14 -14.43 -7.17
N ASP A 63 4.75 -14.22 -5.98
CA ASP A 63 4.22 -14.57 -4.65
C ASP A 63 3.41 -13.45 -3.95
N GLY A 64 3.13 -12.34 -4.65
CA GLY A 64 2.53 -11.15 -4.04
C GLY A 64 1.13 -11.37 -3.44
N GLY A 65 0.42 -12.44 -3.83
CA GLY A 65 -0.87 -12.82 -3.24
C GLY A 65 -0.74 -13.29 -1.79
N ASP A 66 0.30 -14.07 -1.48
CA ASP A 66 0.49 -14.67 -0.16
C ASP A 66 0.94 -13.61 0.86
N PHE A 67 1.85 -12.71 0.48
CA PHE A 67 2.32 -11.63 1.36
C PHE A 67 1.17 -10.77 1.90
N PHE A 68 0.28 -10.25 1.04
CA PHE A 68 -0.80 -9.37 1.48
C PHE A 68 -1.86 -10.10 2.29
N LEU A 69 -2.06 -11.40 2.03
CA LEU A 69 -2.92 -12.24 2.85
C LEU A 69 -2.34 -12.40 4.26
N GLN A 70 -1.05 -12.77 4.38
CA GLN A 70 -0.35 -12.88 5.66
C GLN A 70 -0.32 -11.55 6.42
N LEU A 71 -0.06 -10.44 5.72
CA LEU A 71 -0.06 -9.10 6.30
C LEU A 71 -1.42 -8.75 6.90
N SER A 72 -2.51 -9.04 6.18
CA SER A 72 -3.86 -8.80 6.67
C SER A 72 -4.22 -9.66 7.90
N ALA A 73 -3.72 -10.90 7.96
CA ALA A 73 -3.93 -11.79 9.10
C ALA A 73 -3.18 -11.27 10.33
N HIS A 74 -1.93 -10.84 10.16
CA HIS A 74 -1.14 -10.21 11.21
C HIS A 74 -1.81 -8.95 11.76
N TRP A 75 -2.36 -8.12 10.88
CA TRP A 75 -3.10 -6.91 11.28
C TRP A 75 -4.36 -7.22 12.07
N LYS A 76 -5.18 -8.17 11.63
CA LYS A 76 -6.40 -8.58 12.35
C LYS A 76 -6.09 -9.10 13.76
N LYS A 77 -4.93 -9.75 13.95
CA LYS A 77 -4.50 -10.28 15.24
C LYS A 77 -3.97 -9.19 16.18
N ASN A 78 -3.18 -8.24 15.67
CA ASN A 78 -2.38 -7.37 16.54
C ASN A 78 -2.78 -5.88 16.49
N PHE A 79 -3.51 -5.44 15.47
CA PHE A 79 -3.80 -4.02 15.20
C PHE A 79 -5.30 -3.71 15.26
N ALA A 80 -6.06 -4.42 16.08
CA ALA A 80 -7.47 -4.09 16.30
C ALA A 80 -7.64 -2.64 16.79
N GLY A 81 -8.63 -1.93 16.23
CA GLY A 81 -8.89 -0.51 16.50
C GLY A 81 -8.05 0.46 15.65
N TRP A 82 -7.00 0.00 14.96
CA TRP A 82 -6.19 0.86 14.10
C TRP A 82 -6.87 1.10 12.74
N SER A 83 -6.44 2.15 12.05
CA SER A 83 -6.75 2.34 10.63
C SER A 83 -5.50 2.21 9.78
N ALA A 84 -5.56 1.34 8.77
CA ALA A 84 -4.48 1.15 7.81
C ALA A 84 -4.82 1.83 6.49
N TRP A 85 -3.89 2.64 5.99
CA TRP A 85 -4.00 3.39 4.74
C TRP A 85 -2.95 2.88 3.77
N MET A 86 -3.38 2.44 2.59
CA MET A 86 -2.49 1.87 1.58
C MET A 86 -2.63 2.56 0.23
N LEU A 87 -1.52 3.11 -0.26
CA LEU A 87 -1.42 3.69 -1.59
C LEU A 87 -0.96 2.62 -2.58
N THR A 88 -1.81 2.21 -3.52
CA THR A 88 -1.49 1.16 -4.50
C THR A 88 -2.16 1.41 -5.86
N PRO A 89 -1.54 1.03 -6.99
CA PRO A 89 -2.22 0.93 -8.28
C PRO A 89 -3.09 -0.34 -8.40
N ASP A 90 -2.92 -1.33 -7.52
CA ASP A 90 -3.71 -2.57 -7.58
C ASP A 90 -5.10 -2.40 -6.95
N LEU A 91 -6.11 -2.31 -7.82
CA LEU A 91 -7.52 -2.22 -7.44
C LEU A 91 -8.08 -3.52 -6.83
N LYS A 92 -7.42 -4.66 -7.05
CA LYS A 92 -7.83 -5.97 -6.50
C LYS A 92 -7.28 -6.21 -5.09
N LEU A 93 -6.41 -5.33 -4.60
CA LEU A 93 -5.73 -5.50 -3.33
C LEU A 93 -6.70 -5.71 -2.13
N PRO A 94 -7.79 -4.93 -1.94
CA PRO A 94 -8.74 -5.18 -0.86
C PRO A 94 -9.25 -6.63 -0.83
N GLY A 95 -9.55 -7.19 -2.00
CA GLY A 95 -9.98 -8.58 -2.17
C GLY A 95 -8.90 -9.59 -1.78
N ARG A 96 -7.65 -9.36 -2.21
CA ARG A 96 -6.50 -10.21 -1.83
C ARG A 96 -6.24 -10.22 -0.33
N MET A 97 -6.39 -9.05 0.32
CA MET A 97 -6.26 -8.90 1.78
C MET A 97 -7.49 -9.43 2.54
N ARG A 98 -8.59 -9.78 1.86
CA ARG A 98 -9.86 -10.15 2.50
C ARG A 98 -10.28 -9.09 3.55
N LEU A 99 -10.11 -7.82 3.20
CA LEU A 99 -10.49 -6.66 3.98
C LEU A 99 -11.43 -5.81 3.14
N LYS A 100 -12.52 -5.33 3.77
CA LYS A 100 -13.39 -4.35 3.16
C LYS A 100 -12.81 -2.96 3.39
N GLU A 101 -12.52 -2.23 2.32
CA GLU A 101 -12.11 -0.84 2.43
C GLU A 101 -13.27 0.01 2.97
N SER A 102 -12.97 0.91 3.91
CA SER A 102 -13.94 1.90 4.40
C SER A 102 -13.88 3.21 3.62
N ARG A 103 -12.75 3.48 2.94
CA ARG A 103 -12.61 4.59 1.99
C ARG A 103 -11.71 4.21 0.82
N ARG A 104 -11.99 4.81 -0.34
CA ARG A 104 -11.21 4.67 -1.58
C ARG A 104 -11.07 6.04 -2.22
N VAL A 105 -9.85 6.58 -2.26
CA VAL A 105 -9.59 7.92 -2.81
C VAL A 105 -8.72 7.81 -4.08
N PRO A 106 -9.14 8.35 -5.24
CA PRO A 106 -8.28 8.49 -6.42
C PRO A 106 -7.09 9.39 -6.16
N MET A 107 -5.88 8.94 -6.51
CA MET A 107 -4.65 9.73 -6.40
C MET A 107 -3.70 9.43 -7.56
N TRP A 108 -2.70 10.29 -7.73
CA TRP A 108 -1.63 10.13 -8.72
C TRP A 108 -0.28 10.05 -8.01
N ASN A 109 0.41 8.92 -8.13
CA ASN A 109 1.77 8.74 -7.62
C ASN A 109 2.76 8.97 -8.78
N GLY A 110 3.00 10.25 -9.10
CA GLY A 110 3.62 10.63 -10.36
C GLY A 110 2.69 10.30 -11.54
N PRO A 111 3.17 9.64 -12.61
CA PRO A 111 2.35 9.26 -13.75
C PRO A 111 1.47 8.03 -13.49
N ILE A 112 1.57 7.40 -12.31
CA ILE A 112 0.86 6.17 -11.98
C ILE A 112 -0.47 6.55 -11.30
N GLU A 113 -1.59 6.12 -11.88
CA GLU A 113 -2.88 6.20 -11.19
C GLU A 113 -2.89 5.20 -10.03
N CYS A 114 -3.13 5.70 -8.82
CA CYS A 114 -3.24 4.90 -7.61
C CYS A 114 -4.58 5.15 -6.92
N ARG A 115 -4.93 4.25 -6.01
CA ARG A 115 -5.95 4.49 -4.99
C ARG A 115 -5.29 4.47 -3.62
N LEU A 116 -5.72 5.42 -2.79
CA LEU A 116 -5.47 5.38 -1.36
C LEU A 116 -6.67 4.69 -0.70
N PHE A 117 -6.48 3.44 -0.29
CA PHE A 117 -7.47 2.66 0.43
C PHE A 117 -7.31 2.86 1.92
N ARG A 118 -8.43 3.01 2.63
CA ARG A 118 -8.49 2.92 4.10
C ARG A 118 -9.15 1.61 4.49
N PHE A 119 -8.54 0.92 5.46
CA PHE A 119 -9.10 -0.24 6.14
C PHE A 119 -9.23 0.09 7.62
N ASP A 120 -10.44 -0.05 8.16
CA ASP A 120 -10.65 -0.02 9.61
C ASP A 120 -10.45 -1.44 10.15
N LEU A 121 -9.43 -1.61 10.98
CA LEU A 121 -9.03 -2.92 11.48
C LEU A 121 -9.84 -3.23 12.75
N VAL A 122 -10.65 -4.28 12.68
CA VAL A 122 -11.43 -4.78 13.82
C VAL A 122 -10.88 -6.13 14.24
N ALA A 123 -10.97 -6.44 15.53
CA ALA A 123 -10.67 -7.79 16.01
C ALA A 123 -11.66 -8.77 15.36
N GLY A 124 -11.16 -9.85 14.75
CA GLY A 124 -12.00 -10.87 14.12
C GLY A 124 -12.61 -10.45 12.77
N SER A 125 -13.90 -10.70 12.59
CA SER A 125 -14.62 -10.51 11.32
C SER A 125 -15.54 -9.31 11.39
N ALA A 126 -15.43 -8.38 10.42
CA ALA A 126 -16.31 -7.20 10.31
C ALA A 126 -17.73 -7.53 9.78
N ARG A 127 -18.18 -8.78 9.86
CA ARG A 127 -19.58 -9.11 9.57
C ARG A 127 -20.42 -8.52 10.70
N ARG A 128 -21.21 -7.50 10.36
CA ARG A 128 -22.32 -7.10 11.23
C ARG A 128 -23.31 -8.26 11.25
N ASP A 129 -23.52 -8.88 12.40
CA ASP A 129 -24.71 -9.68 12.61
C ASP A 129 -25.91 -8.75 12.40
N ALA A 130 -26.68 -9.02 11.34
CA ALA A 130 -27.86 -8.26 10.98
C ALA A 130 -29.01 -8.62 11.93
N GLY A 131 -28.86 -8.30 13.21
CA GLY A 131 -29.80 -8.72 14.24
C GLY A 131 -29.58 -8.08 15.59
N GLU A 132 -29.42 -6.75 15.66
CA GLU A 132 -29.77 -5.99 16.87
C GLU A 132 -29.82 -4.49 16.56
N GLN A 133 -30.99 -4.04 16.14
CA GLN A 133 -31.49 -2.69 16.45
C GLN A 133 -32.91 -2.91 16.98
N ALA A 134 -33.02 -2.76 18.30
CA ALA A 134 -34.28 -2.60 19.02
C ALA A 134 -34.86 -1.20 18.78
#